data_AF-A0A7M3WBR9-F1
#
_entry.id   AF-A0A7M3WBR9-F1
#
_cell.length_a   1.000
_cell.length_b   1.000
_cell.length_c   1.000
_cell.angle_alpha   90.00
_cell.angle_beta   90.00
_cell.angle_gamma   90.00
#
_symmetry.space_group_name_H-M   'P 1'
#
loop_
_entity.id
_entity.type
_entity.pdbx_description
1 polymer ?
#
loop_
_entity_poly.entity_id
_entity_poly.type
_entity_poly.pdbx_seq_one_letter_code
_entity_poly.pdbx_strand_id
1 'polypeptide(L)'
;MDVVSHWFWGVLVTRKHVNWKVAGPMAVLPDLLAFVPSLVYSLANGIERPTVDDTTVTSDFPAIAWEMYQYTHSAVVVTLAVLLTWWLFTRFKGSRFESQFAEQHRSKPLKMAFLLWIPWYMNILLDIPSHTLQFFPTPVFFPLSDFHIDGTRWSTPIVLFTNVGVLVVLWAYVLRKDRIKRQEENQPLV
;
A
#
# COMPACT_ATOMS: atom_id res chain seq x y z
N MET A 1 -0.89 -4.14 12.06
CA MET A 1 -0.19 -3.67 10.86
C MET A 1 0.12 -2.20 11.00
N ASP A 2 1.27 -1.74 10.53
CA ASP A 2 1.69 -0.33 10.63
C ASP A 2 1.20 0.49 9.43
N VAL A 3 -0.06 0.91 9.52
CA VAL A 3 -0.74 1.77 8.54
C VAL A 3 0.08 3.02 8.19
N VAL A 4 0.80 3.59 9.15
CA VAL A 4 1.57 4.82 8.95
C VAL A 4 2.76 4.57 8.03
N SER A 5 3.48 3.46 8.25
CA SER A 5 4.60 3.09 7.36
C SER A 5 4.15 2.82 5.93
N HIS A 6 3.03 2.12 5.72
CA HIS A 6 2.50 1.88 4.37
C HIS A 6 2.22 3.21 3.64
N TRP A 7 1.60 4.16 4.33
CA TRP A 7 1.40 5.51 3.77
C TRP A 7 2.72 6.14 3.31
N PHE A 8 3.75 6.13 4.16
CA PHE A 8 5.05 6.72 3.81
C PHE A 8 5.75 5.99 2.67
N TRP A 9 5.68 4.66 2.63
CA TRP A 9 6.22 3.87 1.52
C TRP A 9 5.51 4.18 0.19
N GLY A 10 4.18 4.27 0.19
CA GLY A 10 3.39 4.60 -0.99
C GLY A 10 3.68 5.99 -1.54
N VAL A 11 3.79 6.98 -0.66
CA VAL A 11 4.20 8.35 -1.05
C VAL A 11 5.65 8.36 -1.55
N LEU A 12 6.55 7.58 -0.93
CA LEU A 12 7.96 7.54 -1.32
C LEU A 12 8.16 6.92 -2.72
N VAL A 13 7.51 5.79 -3.02
CA VAL A 13 7.67 5.08 -4.30
C VAL A 13 7.08 5.86 -5.49
N THR A 14 6.09 6.72 -5.24
CA THR A 14 5.45 7.57 -6.26
C THR A 14 5.87 9.04 -6.19
N ARG A 15 6.90 9.34 -5.40
CA ARG A 15 7.34 10.71 -5.12
C ARG A 15 7.63 11.49 -6.40
N LYS A 16 7.12 12.73 -6.49
CA LYS A 16 7.17 13.61 -7.68
C LYS A 16 6.40 13.10 -8.91
N HIS A 17 5.71 11.97 -8.80
CA HIS A 17 4.93 11.39 -9.90
C HIS A 17 3.44 11.36 -9.61
N VAL A 18 3.05 11.20 -8.36
CA VAL A 18 1.66 11.21 -7.90
C VAL A 18 1.54 12.13 -6.68
N ASN A 19 0.40 12.81 -6.54
CA ASN A 19 0.06 13.58 -5.35
C ASN A 19 0.03 12.66 -4.12
N TRP A 20 0.69 13.09 -3.04
CA TRP A 20 0.73 12.33 -1.79
C TRP A 20 -0.66 12.05 -1.20
N LYS A 21 -1.64 12.92 -1.48
CA LYS A 21 -3.06 12.74 -1.07
C LYS A 21 -3.76 11.58 -1.78
N VAL A 22 -3.19 11.07 -2.87
CA VAL A 22 -3.67 9.85 -3.55
C VAL A 22 -2.75 8.69 -3.24
N ALA A 23 -1.43 8.89 -3.33
CA ALA A 23 -0.46 7.83 -3.12
C ALA A 23 -0.50 7.23 -1.71
N GLY A 24 -0.63 8.08 -0.67
CA GLY A 24 -0.72 7.64 0.71
C GLY A 24 -1.96 6.78 0.98
N PRO A 25 -3.18 7.26 0.67
CA PRO A 25 -4.39 6.46 0.80
C PRO A 25 -4.34 5.15 0.00
N MET A 26 -3.86 5.18 -1.25
CA MET A 26 -3.71 3.97 -2.07
C MET A 26 -2.78 2.92 -1.46
N ALA A 27 -1.87 3.33 -0.57
CA ALA A 27 -0.98 2.41 0.14
C ALA A 27 -1.65 1.75 1.34
N VAL A 28 -2.57 2.43 2.03
CA VAL A 28 -3.23 1.92 3.26
C VAL A 28 -4.60 1.30 3.01
N LEU A 29 -5.19 1.56 1.84
CA LEU A 29 -6.47 1.00 1.44
C LEU A 29 -6.56 -0.54 1.48
N PRO A 30 -5.51 -1.34 1.18
CA PRO A 30 -5.61 -2.80 1.25
C PRO A 30 -6.07 -3.28 2.63
N ASP A 31 -5.45 -2.74 3.69
CA ASP A 31 -5.74 -3.07 5.08
C ASP A 31 -7.09 -2.52 5.50
N LEU A 32 -7.38 -1.26 5.17
CA LEU A 32 -8.63 -0.62 5.56
C LEU A 32 -9.83 -1.36 4.97
N LEU A 33 -9.73 -1.80 3.71
CA LEU A 33 -10.78 -2.58 3.06
C LEU A 33 -10.95 -3.98 3.66
N ALA A 34 -9.90 -4.57 4.25
CA ALA A 34 -9.98 -5.85 4.95
C ALA A 34 -10.51 -5.72 6.39
N PHE A 35 -10.05 -4.73 7.13
CA PHE A 35 -10.28 -4.66 8.57
C PHE A 35 -11.42 -3.73 8.98
N VAL A 36 -11.73 -2.66 8.23
CA VAL A 36 -12.85 -1.77 8.59
C VAL A 36 -14.21 -2.48 8.46
N PRO A 37 -14.52 -3.23 7.39
CA PRO A 37 -15.81 -3.92 7.35
C PRO A 37 -15.90 -5.07 8.37
N SER A 38 -14.80 -5.75 8.69
CA SER A 38 -14.71 -6.67 9.83
C SER A 38 -15.01 -5.97 11.16
N LEU A 39 -14.50 -4.74 11.33
CA LEU A 39 -14.77 -3.90 12.49
C LEU A 39 -16.26 -3.59 12.66
N VAL A 40 -16.89 -3.15 11.56
CA VAL A 40 -18.32 -2.81 11.51
C VAL A 40 -19.15 -4.05 11.81
N TYR A 41 -18.80 -5.19 11.21
CA TYR A 41 -19.46 -6.47 11.45
C TYR A 41 -19.36 -6.88 12.92
N SER A 42 -18.18 -6.76 13.53
CA SER A 42 -17.97 -7.10 14.94
C SER A 42 -18.83 -6.25 15.87
N LEU A 43 -18.84 -4.93 15.64
CA LEU A 43 -19.64 -3.99 16.42
C LEU A 43 -21.16 -4.25 16.28
N ALA A 44 -21.62 -4.54 15.06
CA ALA A 44 -23.04 -4.79 14.80
C ALA A 44 -23.55 -6.09 15.45
N ASN A 45 -22.67 -7.06 15.69
CA ASN A 45 -23.01 -8.36 16.27
C ASN A 45 -22.56 -8.54 17.71
N GLY A 46 -22.01 -7.49 18.34
CA GLY A 46 -21.49 -7.57 19.72
C GLY A 46 -20.31 -8.53 19.89
N ILE A 47 -19.53 -8.77 18.83
CA ILE A 47 -18.35 -9.62 18.87
C ILE A 47 -17.21 -8.82 19.48
N GLU A 48 -16.63 -9.33 20.57
CA GLU A 48 -15.45 -8.74 21.19
C GLU A 48 -14.25 -8.80 20.24
N ARG A 49 -13.47 -7.72 20.19
CA ARG A 49 -12.28 -7.68 19.35
C ARG A 49 -11.18 -8.50 20.00
N PRO A 50 -10.54 -9.43 19.28
CA PRO A 50 -9.39 -10.14 19.82
C PRO A 50 -8.27 -9.14 20.15
N THR A 51 -7.61 -9.35 21.28
CA THR A 51 -6.35 -8.67 21.57
C THR A 51 -5.28 -9.32 20.71
N VAL A 52 -4.52 -8.51 19.97
CA VAL A 52 -3.48 -9.00 19.06
C VAL A 52 -2.17 -9.15 19.82
N ASP A 53 -1.72 -10.38 19.97
CA ASP A 53 -0.43 -10.77 20.55
C ASP A 53 0.25 -11.83 19.67
N ASP A 54 1.28 -12.50 20.18
CA ASP A 54 2.05 -13.50 19.44
C ASP A 54 1.33 -14.86 19.29
N THR A 55 0.21 -15.07 20.00
CA THR A 55 -0.60 -16.29 19.95
C THR A 55 -1.85 -16.16 19.07
N THR A 56 -2.29 -14.92 18.79
CA THR A 56 -3.48 -14.67 17.95
C THR A 56 -3.33 -15.29 16.57
N VAL A 57 -4.40 -15.85 16.02
CA VAL A 57 -4.46 -16.45 14.68
C VAL A 57 -5.55 -15.81 13.84
N THR A 58 -5.54 -16.02 12.52
CA THR A 58 -6.55 -15.45 11.61
C THR A 58 -7.98 -15.82 11.99
N SER A 59 -8.21 -17.04 12.49
CA SER A 59 -9.54 -17.52 12.88
C SER A 59 -10.11 -16.84 14.12
N ASP A 60 -9.30 -16.07 14.86
CA ASP A 60 -9.79 -15.26 15.98
C ASP A 60 -10.57 -14.02 15.51
N PHE A 61 -10.52 -13.71 14.21
CA PHE A 61 -11.24 -12.61 13.58
C PHE A 61 -12.48 -13.13 12.85
N PRO A 62 -13.52 -12.29 12.67
CA PRO A 62 -14.65 -12.63 11.82
C PRO A 62 -14.21 -13.05 10.42
N ALA A 63 -14.87 -14.06 9.84
CA ALA A 63 -14.53 -14.63 8.54
C ALA A 63 -14.42 -13.58 7.41
N ILE A 64 -15.26 -12.54 7.46
CA ILE A 64 -15.24 -11.42 6.51
C ILE A 64 -13.86 -10.73 6.44
N ALA A 65 -13.09 -10.69 7.54
CA ALA A 65 -11.75 -10.13 7.54
C ALA A 65 -10.84 -10.90 6.58
N TRP A 66 -10.82 -12.23 6.69
CA TRP A 66 -10.01 -13.09 5.83
C TRP A 66 -10.52 -13.10 4.39
N GLU A 67 -11.83 -13.16 4.19
CA GLU A 67 -12.43 -13.11 2.86
C GLU A 67 -12.04 -11.85 2.09
N MET A 68 -12.15 -10.67 2.71
CA MET A 68 -11.74 -9.42 2.07
C MET A 68 -10.23 -9.31 1.93
N TYR A 69 -9.45 -9.77 2.92
CA TYR A 69 -8.00 -9.78 2.87
C TYR A 69 -7.46 -10.53 1.66
N GLN A 70 -8.10 -11.65 1.27
CA GLN A 70 -7.74 -12.39 0.06
C GLN A 70 -7.80 -11.56 -1.23
N TYR A 71 -8.83 -10.72 -1.37
CA TYR A 71 -8.94 -9.84 -2.53
C TYR A 71 -8.03 -8.61 -2.43
N THR A 72 -7.90 -8.03 -1.24
CA THR A 72 -7.13 -6.80 -1.07
C THR A 72 -5.63 -7.03 -1.10
N HIS A 73 -5.15 -8.22 -0.75
CA HIS A 73 -3.71 -8.56 -0.70
C HIS A 73 -3.27 -9.49 -1.84
N SER A 74 -4.03 -9.52 -2.94
CA SER A 74 -3.68 -10.26 -4.15
C SER A 74 -3.06 -9.36 -5.23
N ALA A 75 -1.86 -9.70 -5.68
CA ALA A 75 -1.21 -9.05 -6.81
C ALA A 75 -1.97 -9.30 -8.13
N VAL A 76 -2.69 -10.42 -8.25
CA VAL A 76 -3.53 -10.72 -9.42
C VAL A 76 -4.71 -9.75 -9.47
N VAL A 77 -5.42 -9.56 -8.36
CA VAL A 77 -6.55 -8.63 -8.26
C VAL A 77 -6.10 -7.20 -8.53
N VAL A 78 -4.97 -6.78 -7.94
CA VAL A 78 -4.39 -5.44 -8.21
C VAL A 78 -3.99 -5.29 -9.68
N THR A 79 -3.47 -6.34 -10.33
CA THR A 79 -3.17 -6.31 -11.77
C THR A 79 -4.42 -6.09 -12.61
N LEU A 80 -5.52 -6.79 -12.30
CA LEU A 80 -6.80 -6.56 -12.97
C LEU A 80 -7.30 -5.12 -12.76
N ALA A 81 -7.11 -4.58 -11.57
CA ALA A 81 -7.47 -3.20 -11.26
C ALA A 81 -6.61 -2.18 -12.03
N VAL A 82 -5.31 -2.45 -12.24
CA VAL A 82 -4.44 -1.66 -13.14
C VAL A 82 -4.96 -1.69 -14.57
N LEU A 83 -5.33 -2.86 -15.09
CA LEU A 83 -5.85 -2.98 -16.45
C LEU A 83 -7.18 -2.24 -16.61
N LEU A 84 -8.06 -2.33 -15.61
CA LEU A 84 -9.33 -1.61 -15.58
C LEU A 84 -9.11 -0.09 -15.55
N THR A 85 -8.26 0.43 -14.65
CA THR A 85 -8.00 1.88 -14.58
C THR A 85 -7.24 2.39 -15.79
N TRP A 86 -6.37 1.57 -16.39
CA TRP A 86 -5.75 1.87 -17.68
C TRP A 86 -6.81 2.06 -18.76
N TRP A 87 -7.73 1.10 -18.91
CA TRP A 87 -8.83 1.21 -19.86
C TRP A 87 -9.68 2.47 -19.61
N LEU A 88 -10.02 2.76 -18.35
CA LEU A 88 -10.75 3.99 -17.99
C LEU A 88 -10.00 5.26 -18.40
N PHE A 89 -8.70 5.35 -18.15
CA PHE A 89 -7.89 6.50 -18.56
C PHE A 89 -7.75 6.64 -20.08
N THR A 90 -7.84 5.54 -20.83
CA THR A 90 -7.92 5.65 -22.31
C THR A 90 -9.25 6.21 -22.79
N ARG A 91 -10.34 5.96 -22.05
CA ARG A 91 -11.71 6.32 -22.43
C ARG A 91 -12.13 7.72 -21.99
N PHE A 92 -11.65 8.17 -20.83
CA PHE A 92 -12.07 9.41 -20.16
C PHE A 92 -10.91 10.39 -19.97
N LYS A 93 -10.36 10.87 -21.09
CA LYS A 93 -9.26 11.84 -21.09
C LYS A 93 -9.70 13.21 -20.58
N GLY A 94 -8.77 13.95 -19.97
CA GLY A 94 -8.99 15.31 -19.46
C GLY A 94 -9.77 15.34 -18.15
N SER A 95 -9.90 14.21 -17.45
CA SER A 95 -10.58 14.18 -16.15
C SER A 95 -9.82 15.01 -15.11
N ARG A 96 -10.54 15.61 -14.15
CA ARG A 96 -9.89 16.33 -13.02
C ARG A 96 -8.94 15.42 -12.22
N PHE A 97 -9.16 14.11 -12.25
CA PHE A 97 -8.29 13.15 -11.57
C PHE A 97 -6.89 13.08 -12.18
N GLU A 98 -6.72 13.38 -13.47
CA GLU A 98 -5.40 13.39 -14.11
C GLU A 98 -4.45 14.43 -13.51
N SER A 99 -4.99 15.48 -12.91
CA SER A 99 -4.21 16.50 -12.19
C SER A 99 -3.43 15.94 -10.99
N GLN A 100 -3.80 14.75 -10.49
CA GLN A 100 -3.10 14.08 -9.39
C GLN A 100 -1.78 13.46 -9.84
N PHE A 101 -1.52 13.37 -11.14
CA PHE A 101 -0.28 12.88 -11.71
C PHE A 101 0.59 14.04 -12.21
N ALA A 102 1.90 13.82 -12.18
CA ALA A 102 2.85 14.76 -12.76
C ALA A 102 2.60 14.95 -14.26
N GLU A 103 2.83 16.18 -14.74
CA GLU A 103 2.46 16.60 -16.09
C GLU A 103 3.02 15.68 -17.18
N GLN A 104 4.28 15.24 -17.04
CA GLN A 104 4.93 14.35 -18.00
C GLN A 104 4.27 12.96 -18.17
N HIS A 105 3.33 12.60 -17.28
CA HIS A 105 2.63 11.32 -17.30
C HIS A 105 1.16 11.43 -17.74
N ARG A 106 0.57 12.63 -17.78
CA ARG A 106 -0.89 12.82 -18.02
C ARG A 106 -1.35 12.35 -19.41
N SER A 107 -0.44 12.27 -20.37
CA SER A 107 -0.71 11.74 -21.72
C SER A 107 -0.45 10.24 -21.86
N LYS A 108 -0.10 9.53 -20.77
CA LYS A 108 0.33 8.12 -20.78
C LYS A 108 -0.59 7.28 -19.87
N PRO A 109 -1.78 6.85 -20.36
CA PRO A 109 -2.80 6.16 -19.57
C PRO A 109 -2.28 4.96 -18.76
N LEU A 110 -1.48 4.09 -19.40
CA LEU A 110 -0.93 2.91 -18.72
C LEU A 110 0.01 3.30 -17.58
N LYS A 111 0.83 4.34 -17.79
CA LYS A 111 1.76 4.83 -16.76
C LYS A 111 0.99 5.41 -15.58
N MET A 112 -0.09 6.15 -15.84
CA MET A 112 -0.97 6.68 -14.78
C MET A 112 -1.64 5.56 -13.99
N ALA A 113 -2.19 4.55 -14.67
CA ALA A 113 -2.79 3.39 -14.03
C ALA A 113 -1.80 2.66 -13.14
N PHE A 114 -0.61 2.36 -13.66
CA PHE A 114 0.45 1.73 -12.88
C PHE A 114 0.87 2.59 -11.68
N LEU A 115 1.07 3.90 -11.86
CA LEU A 115 1.42 4.83 -10.78
C LEU A 115 0.34 4.96 -9.71
N LEU A 116 -0.93 4.78 -10.06
CA LEU A 116 -2.04 4.78 -9.11
C LEU A 116 -1.97 3.58 -8.16
N TRP A 117 -1.58 2.41 -8.68
CA TRP A 117 -1.64 1.14 -7.95
C TRP A 117 -0.29 0.67 -7.38
N ILE A 118 0.84 1.25 -7.79
CA ILE A 118 2.15 0.90 -7.20
C ILE A 118 2.22 1.11 -5.67
N PRO A 119 1.54 2.09 -5.03
CA PRO A 119 1.46 2.14 -3.57
C PRO A 119 0.80 0.89 -2.95
N TRP A 120 -0.22 0.36 -3.62
CA TRP A 120 -0.92 -0.86 -3.19
C TRP A 120 -0.04 -2.10 -3.35
N TYR A 121 0.67 -2.22 -4.48
CA TYR A 121 1.69 -3.27 -4.63
C TYR A 121 2.77 -3.18 -3.56
N MET A 122 3.17 -1.97 -3.18
CA MET A 122 4.16 -1.76 -2.12
C MET A 122 3.65 -2.24 -0.76
N ASN A 123 2.35 -2.10 -0.45
CA ASN A 123 1.75 -2.68 0.75
C ASN A 123 1.92 -4.21 0.74
N ILE A 124 1.40 -4.87 -0.29
CA ILE A 124 1.47 -6.33 -0.46
C ILE A 124 2.92 -6.81 -0.37
N LEU A 125 3.85 -6.10 -1.01
CA LEU A 125 5.27 -6.46 -1.00
C LEU A 125 5.87 -6.44 0.41
N LEU A 126 5.49 -5.45 1.22
CA LEU A 126 5.95 -5.37 2.61
C LEU A 126 5.33 -6.47 3.46
N ASP A 127 4.11 -6.90 3.13
CA ASP A 127 3.32 -7.87 3.89
C ASP A 127 3.83 -9.30 3.75
N ILE A 128 4.33 -9.66 2.56
CA ILE A 128 4.84 -10.99 2.25
C ILE A 128 5.82 -11.51 3.32
N PRO A 129 6.89 -10.79 3.69
CA PRO A 129 7.82 -11.24 4.73
C PRO A 129 7.32 -10.99 6.17
N SER A 130 6.24 -10.24 6.36
CA SER A 130 5.81 -9.74 7.67
C SER A 130 4.49 -10.36 8.20
N HIS A 131 4.06 -11.44 7.58
CA HIS A 131 2.92 -12.24 8.00
C HIS A 131 3.30 -13.70 8.13
N THR A 132 2.91 -14.34 9.23
CA THR A 132 3.11 -15.77 9.44
C THR A 132 1.97 -16.56 8.79
N LEU A 133 2.18 -17.85 8.49
CA LEU A 133 1.12 -18.73 7.98
C LEU A 133 -0.14 -18.80 8.86
N GLN A 134 0.00 -18.52 10.16
CA GLN A 134 -1.11 -18.57 11.12
C GLN A 134 -1.85 -17.23 11.28
N PHE A 135 -1.28 -16.13 10.79
CA PHE A 135 -1.78 -14.78 11.06
C PHE A 135 -1.72 -13.89 9.81
N PHE A 136 -2.82 -13.94 9.07
CA PHE A 136 -3.10 -13.23 7.82
C PHE A 136 -2.00 -13.43 6.77
N PRO A 137 -1.67 -14.68 6.41
CA PRO A 137 -0.64 -14.92 5.39
C PRO A 137 -1.03 -14.25 4.07
N THR A 138 -0.09 -13.56 3.44
CA THR A 138 -0.37 -12.73 2.25
C THR A 138 -0.70 -13.61 1.01
N PRO A 139 -1.93 -13.56 0.48
CA PRO A 139 -2.40 -14.41 -0.61
C PRO A 139 -2.03 -13.81 -1.98
N VAL A 140 -0.73 -13.75 -2.25
CA VAL A 140 -0.15 -12.98 -3.37
C VAL A 140 -0.80 -13.31 -4.73
N PHE A 141 -1.13 -14.58 -4.96
CA PHE A 141 -1.65 -15.07 -6.24
C PHE A 141 -3.13 -15.46 -6.21
N PHE A 142 -3.88 -15.16 -5.16
CA PHE A 142 -5.31 -15.44 -5.11
C PHE A 142 -6.05 -14.71 -6.25
N PRO A 143 -7.07 -15.30 -6.92
CA PRO A 143 -7.63 -16.64 -6.70
C PRO A 143 -6.96 -17.74 -7.54
N LEU A 144 -5.82 -17.47 -8.17
CA LEU A 144 -5.15 -18.43 -9.05
C LEU A 144 -4.35 -19.49 -8.28
N SER A 145 -3.92 -19.18 -7.06
CA SER A 145 -3.12 -20.07 -6.21
C SER A 145 -3.23 -19.69 -4.74
N ASP A 146 -3.17 -20.70 -3.86
CA ASP A 146 -3.09 -20.58 -2.40
C ASP A 146 -1.65 -20.48 -1.90
N PHE A 147 -0.73 -19.96 -2.72
CA PHE A 147 0.67 -19.77 -2.33
C PHE A 147 0.81 -18.64 -1.31
N HIS A 148 1.50 -18.94 -0.22
CA HIS A 148 1.82 -18.03 0.86
C HIS A 148 3.25 -18.29 1.34
N ILE A 149 3.89 -17.27 1.91
CA ILE A 149 5.22 -17.37 2.52
C ILE A 149 5.07 -17.26 4.04
N ASP A 150 5.81 -18.09 4.77
CA ASP A 150 5.89 -17.97 6.24
C ASP A 150 6.90 -16.88 6.62
N GLY A 151 6.38 -15.72 7.00
CA GLY A 151 7.16 -14.56 7.43
C GLY A 151 7.26 -14.41 8.94
N THR A 152 7.57 -13.20 9.39
CA THR A 152 7.62 -12.81 10.82
C THR A 152 6.50 -11.82 11.11
N ARG A 153 5.79 -11.92 12.23
CA ARG A 153 4.67 -10.99 12.51
C ARG A 153 5.09 -9.52 12.44
N TRP A 154 4.25 -8.69 11.84
CA TRP A 154 4.45 -7.24 11.79
C TRP A 154 4.66 -6.61 13.19
N SER A 155 4.01 -7.16 14.23
CA SER A 155 4.13 -6.71 15.61
C SER A 155 5.49 -6.99 16.26
N THR A 156 6.34 -7.83 15.65
CA THR A 156 7.65 -8.14 16.20
C THR A 156 8.53 -6.88 16.19
N PRO A 157 9.13 -6.48 17.34
CA PRO A 157 9.85 -5.20 17.44
C PRO A 157 10.96 -5.01 16.40
N ILE A 158 11.71 -6.06 16.08
CA ILE A 158 12.81 -5.97 15.10
C ILE A 158 12.31 -5.63 13.69
N VAL A 159 11.15 -6.17 13.29
CA VAL A 159 10.50 -5.89 12.00
C VAL A 159 10.08 -4.43 11.96
N LEU A 160 9.39 -3.96 13.00
CA LEU A 160 8.94 -2.57 13.11
C LEU A 160 10.11 -1.58 13.08
N PHE A 161 11.12 -1.76 13.93
CA PHE A 161 12.25 -0.82 14.02
C PHE A 161 13.09 -0.81 12.74
N THR A 162 13.27 -1.97 12.11
CA THR A 162 13.99 -2.07 10.83
C THR A 162 13.23 -1.34 9.72
N ASN A 163 11.92 -1.57 9.61
CA ASN A 163 11.07 -0.89 8.63
C ASN A 163 11.10 0.65 8.83
N VAL A 164 10.90 1.12 10.06
CA VAL A 164 10.96 2.56 10.38
C VAL A 164 12.36 3.14 10.12
N GLY A 165 13.43 2.43 10.50
CA GLY A 165 14.80 2.85 10.26
C GLY A 165 15.11 3.02 8.77
N VAL A 166 14.71 2.05 7.94
CA VAL A 166 14.86 2.14 6.47
C VAL A 166 14.07 3.32 5.91
N LEU A 167 12.81 3.50 6.32
CA LEU A 167 11.98 4.62 5.90
C LEU A 167 12.64 5.97 6.23
N VAL A 168 13.13 6.13 7.47
CA VAL A 168 13.79 7.37 7.91
C VAL A 168 15.02 7.66 7.05
N VAL A 169 15.88 6.67 6.80
CA VAL A 169 17.08 6.83 5.98
C VAL A 169 16.73 7.23 4.54
N LEU A 170 15.78 6.53 3.91
CA LEU A 170 15.38 6.82 2.54
C LEU A 170 14.73 8.20 2.42
N TRP A 171 13.86 8.58 3.37
CA TRP A 171 13.25 9.90 3.40
C TRP A 171 14.27 11.00 3.62
N ALA A 172 15.20 10.84 4.57
CA ALA A 172 16.29 11.78 4.79
C ALA A 172 17.14 11.96 3.52
N TYR A 173 17.45 10.87 2.83
CA TYR A 173 18.20 10.89 1.57
C TYR A 173 17.47 11.67 0.46
N VAL A 174 16.19 11.37 0.19
CA VAL A 174 15.46 12.06 -0.89
C VAL A 174 15.20 13.53 -0.57
N LEU A 175 14.98 13.88 0.71
CA LEU A 175 14.79 15.26 1.13
C LEU A 175 16.10 16.06 1.04
N ARG A 176 17.24 15.45 1.39
CA ARG A 176 18.56 16.06 1.21
C ARG A 176 18.86 16.31 -0.26
N LYS A 177 18.63 15.33 -1.13
CA LYS A 177 18.84 15.47 -2.59
C LYS A 177 18.00 16.62 -3.16
N ASP A 178 16.75 16.72 -2.74
CA ASP A 178 15.86 17.80 -3.15
C ASP A 178 16.32 19.18 -2.68
N ARG A 179 16.88 19.26 -1.46
CA ARG A 179 17.46 20.51 -0.94
C ARG A 179 18.66 20.95 -1.78
N ILE A 180 19.56 20.03 -2.11
CA ILE A 180 20.76 20.32 -2.90
C ILE A 180 20.36 20.81 -4.30
N LYS A 181 19.46 20.10 -4.99
CA LYS A 181 18.98 20.50 -6.32
C LYS A 181 18.36 21.91 -6.33
N ARG A 182 17.58 22.26 -5.30
CA ARG A 182 17.02 23.62 -5.15
C ARG A 182 18.10 24.68 -4.92
N GLN A 183 19.21 24.35 -4.25
CA GLN A 183 20.31 25.29 -4.05
C GLN A 183 21.06 25.54 -5.35
N GLU A 184 21.29 24.50 -6.16
CA GLU A 184 21.90 24.60 -7.50
C GLU A 184 21.03 25.44 -8.46
N GLU A 185 19.71 25.22 -8.46
CA GLU A 185 18.76 25.97 -9.30
C GLU A 185 18.64 27.46 -8.92
N ASN A 186 18.92 27.81 -7.67
CA ASN A 186 18.82 29.18 -7.14
C ASN A 186 20.16 29.96 -7.21
N GLN A 187 21.22 29.35 -7.74
CA GLN A 187 22.52 30.02 -7.86
C GLN A 187 22.48 30.96 -9.09
N PRO A 188 22.83 32.25 -8.94
CA PRO A 188 22.79 33.19 -10.07
C PRO A 188 23.80 32.78 -11.15
N LEU A 189 23.39 32.87 -12.42
CA LEU A 189 24.27 32.69 -13.57
C LEU A 189 25.35 33.79 -13.50
N VAL A 190 26.61 33.38 -13.26
CA VAL A 190 27.79 34.25 -13.29
C VAL A 190 28.20 34.53 -14.73
#